data_AF-A0A084WIH9-F1
#
_entry.id   AF-A0A084WIH9-F1
#
_cell.length_a   1.000
_cell.length_b   1.000
_cell.length_c   1.000
_cell.angle_alpha   90.00
_cell.angle_beta   90.00
_cell.angle_gamma   90.00
#
_symmetry.space_group_name_H-M   'P 1'
#
loop_
_entity.id
_entity.type
_entity.pdbx_description
1 polymer ?
#
loop_
_entity_poly.entity_id
_entity_poly.type
_entity_poly.pdbx_seq_one_letter_code
_entity_poly.pdbx_strand_id
1 'polypeptide(L)'
;MFSLFFVVKNSEVPDLIDRGLLAVAQNDFQNAFDLFQKASEAAPTNTMLYNNMGVCLLYSGKLKEAIKLYEGAIQRNPKPCLNESLLVNLSTLYELESNNAKEKKINLLRLVNRHRADLTVGLDVCLKLQTTV
;
A
#
# COMPACT_ATOMS: atom_id res chain seq x y z
N MET A 1 -9.10 18.94 -30.09
CA MET A 1 -8.54 19.42 -28.81
C MET A 1 -7.86 18.23 -28.14
N PHE A 2 -6.62 17.92 -28.54
CA PHE A 2 -5.87 16.81 -27.98
C PHE A 2 -5.36 17.22 -26.60
N SER A 3 -5.95 16.67 -25.55
CA SER A 3 -5.39 16.77 -24.20
C SER A 3 -4.01 16.13 -24.19
N LEU A 4 -2.99 16.95 -24.03
CA LEU A 4 -1.60 16.54 -23.82
C LEU A 4 -1.53 15.86 -22.44
N PHE A 5 -1.91 14.59 -22.35
CA PHE A 5 -1.61 13.78 -21.17
C PHE A 5 -0.09 13.65 -21.10
N PHE A 6 0.52 14.40 -20.19
CA PHE A 6 1.93 14.24 -19.83
C PHE A 6 2.05 12.87 -19.13
N VAL A 7 2.22 11.81 -19.93
CA VAL A 7 2.43 10.47 -19.39
C VAL A 7 3.81 10.48 -18.73
N VAL A 8 3.84 10.35 -17.40
CA VAL A 8 5.08 10.20 -16.62
C VAL A 8 5.89 9.07 -17.24
N LYS A 9 7.13 9.35 -17.64
CA LYS A 9 7.99 8.34 -18.25
C LYS A 9 8.56 7.45 -17.16
N ASN A 10 8.74 6.16 -17.45
CA ASN A 10 9.36 5.23 -16.49
C ASN A 10 10.75 5.71 -16.03
N SER A 11 11.51 6.41 -16.90
CA SER A 11 12.79 7.03 -16.56
C SER A 11 12.72 8.12 -15.48
N GLU A 12 11.56 8.70 -15.22
CA GLU A 12 11.35 9.77 -14.23
C GLU A 12 10.99 9.21 -12.85
N VAL A 13 10.67 7.92 -12.75
CA VAL A 13 10.25 7.27 -11.50
C VAL A 13 11.31 7.41 -10.38
N PRO A 14 12.61 7.21 -10.62
CA PRO A 14 13.62 7.40 -9.57
C PRO A 14 13.67 8.83 -9.01
N ASP A 15 13.62 9.85 -9.88
CA ASP A 15 13.61 11.27 -9.46
C ASP A 15 12.38 11.59 -8.58
N LEU A 16 11.21 11.11 -9.00
CA LEU A 16 9.98 11.30 -8.23
C LEU A 16 10.05 10.64 -6.85
N ILE A 17 10.66 9.45 -6.76
CA ILE A 17 10.88 8.75 -5.49
C ILE A 17 11.82 9.55 -4.60
N ASP A 18 12.98 9.97 -5.11
CA ASP A 18 13.99 10.69 -4.33
C ASP A 18 13.44 12.01 -3.79
N ARG A 19 12.72 12.76 -4.63
CA ARG A 19 12.03 13.99 -4.21
C ARG A 19 10.92 13.73 -3.22
N GLY A 20 10.17 12.64 -3.39
CA GLY A 20 9.14 12.22 -2.43
C GLY A 20 9.75 11.92 -1.06
N LEU A 21 10.88 11.23 -1.01
CA LEU A 21 11.60 10.93 0.23
C LEU A 21 12.16 12.19 0.89
N LEU A 22 12.69 13.14 0.10
CA LEU A 22 13.12 14.45 0.61
C LEU A 22 11.95 15.23 1.23
N ALA A 23 10.77 15.22 0.58
CA ALA A 23 9.58 15.85 1.12
C ALA A 23 9.10 15.19 2.42
N VAL A 24 9.17 13.85 2.54
CA VAL A 24 8.92 13.14 3.82
C VAL A 24 9.89 13.62 4.90
N ALA A 25 11.19 13.74 4.60
CA ALA A 25 12.19 14.22 5.56
C ALA A 25 11.93 15.67 6.01
N GLN A 26 11.22 16.45 5.22
CA GLN A 26 10.80 17.83 5.53
C GLN A 26 9.42 17.90 6.22
N ASN A 27 8.78 16.76 6.51
CA ASN A 27 7.40 16.65 6.99
C ASN A 27 6.34 17.23 6.03
N ASP A 28 6.68 17.40 4.76
CA ASP A 28 5.74 17.80 3.70
C ASP A 28 5.05 16.55 3.13
N PHE A 29 4.19 15.94 3.94
CA PHE A 29 3.56 14.66 3.62
C PHE A 29 2.59 14.75 2.44
N GLN A 30 1.98 15.92 2.20
CA GLN A 30 1.06 16.09 1.07
C GLN A 30 1.82 16.10 -0.26
N ASN A 31 2.89 16.87 -0.35
CA ASN A 31 3.74 16.88 -1.55
C ASN A 31 4.41 15.52 -1.77
N ALA A 32 4.90 14.88 -0.71
CA ALA A 32 5.46 13.53 -0.78
C ALA A 32 4.45 12.52 -1.37
N PHE A 33 3.20 12.55 -0.88
CA PHE A 33 2.13 11.71 -1.40
C PHE A 33 1.90 11.94 -2.90
N ASP A 34 1.81 13.20 -3.33
CA ASP A 34 1.57 13.56 -4.74
C ASP A 34 2.73 13.09 -5.65
N LEU A 35 3.97 13.17 -5.17
CA LEU A 35 5.15 12.67 -5.89
C LEU A 35 5.14 11.15 -6.02
N PHE A 36 4.85 10.42 -4.94
CA PHE A 36 4.74 8.96 -4.99
C PHE A 36 3.54 8.50 -5.82
N GLN A 37 2.44 9.24 -5.82
CA GLN A 37 1.28 8.96 -6.65
C GLN A 37 1.66 9.04 -8.13
N LYS A 38 2.33 10.11 -8.57
CA LYS A 38 2.84 10.24 -9.94
C LYS A 38 3.80 9.11 -10.31
N ALA A 39 4.71 8.74 -9.40
CA ALA A 39 5.60 7.60 -9.62
C ALA A 39 4.82 6.29 -9.79
N SER A 40 3.72 6.12 -9.05
CA SER A 40 2.90 4.89 -9.08
C SER A 40 2.11 4.72 -10.37
N GLU A 41 1.79 5.83 -11.07
CA GLU A 41 1.15 5.79 -12.39
C GLU A 41 2.08 5.17 -13.44
N ALA A 42 3.39 5.40 -13.35
CA ALA A 42 4.40 4.85 -14.24
C ALA A 42 4.96 3.49 -13.78
N ALA A 43 4.90 3.19 -12.48
CA ALA A 43 5.38 1.94 -11.87
C ALA A 43 4.33 1.29 -10.95
N PRO A 44 3.17 0.86 -11.46
CA PRO A 44 2.02 0.43 -10.64
C PRO A 44 2.25 -0.86 -9.85
N THR A 45 3.31 -1.61 -10.17
CA THR A 45 3.72 -2.85 -9.49
C THR A 45 4.78 -2.61 -8.41
N ASN A 46 5.34 -1.40 -8.30
CA ASN A 46 6.32 -1.06 -7.29
C ASN A 46 5.62 -0.79 -5.94
N THR A 47 5.57 -1.81 -5.09
CA THR A 47 4.80 -1.75 -3.85
C THR A 47 5.36 -0.80 -2.78
N MET A 48 6.63 -0.42 -2.91
CA MET A 48 7.26 0.58 -2.05
C MET A 48 6.55 1.94 -2.16
N LEU A 49 6.04 2.30 -3.34
CA LEU A 49 5.31 3.55 -3.56
C LEU A 49 4.03 3.60 -2.72
N TYR A 50 3.24 2.52 -2.72
CA TYR A 50 2.03 2.46 -1.88
C TYR A 50 2.36 2.46 -0.39
N ASN A 51 3.46 1.83 0.02
CA ASN A 51 3.92 1.90 1.41
C ASN A 51 4.23 3.35 1.83
N ASN A 52 5.01 4.07 1.03
CA ASN A 52 5.37 5.45 1.34
C ASN A 52 4.15 6.39 1.30
N MET A 53 3.25 6.21 0.33
CA MET A 53 1.98 6.94 0.29
C MET A 53 1.13 6.65 1.55
N GLY A 54 1.08 5.39 2.01
CA GLY A 54 0.41 5.02 3.24
C GLY A 54 1.04 5.70 4.47
N VAL A 55 2.36 5.74 4.54
CA VAL A 55 3.10 6.50 5.59
C VAL A 55 2.69 7.97 5.58
N CYS A 56 2.69 8.62 4.41
CA CYS A 56 2.29 10.03 4.27
C CYS A 56 0.86 10.28 4.77
N LEU A 57 -0.07 9.39 4.42
CA LEU A 57 -1.46 9.48 4.89
C LEU A 57 -1.57 9.32 6.41
N LEU A 58 -0.82 8.39 7.01
CA LEU A 58 -0.82 8.17 8.46
C LEU A 58 -0.26 9.37 9.23
N TYR A 59 0.88 9.93 8.79
CA TYR A 59 1.42 11.15 9.39
C TYR A 59 0.50 12.36 9.20
N SER A 60 -0.35 12.35 8.19
CA SER A 60 -1.40 13.35 7.98
C SER A 60 -2.69 13.07 8.77
N GLY A 61 -2.74 12.03 9.62
CA GLY A 61 -3.93 11.63 10.39
C GLY A 61 -5.03 10.96 9.56
N LYS A 62 -4.77 10.63 8.29
CA LYS A 62 -5.74 10.11 7.32
C LYS A 62 -5.77 8.58 7.32
N LEU A 63 -6.02 7.97 8.49
CA LEU A 63 -6.02 6.52 8.69
C LEU A 63 -6.90 5.75 7.68
N LYS A 64 -8.14 6.22 7.47
CA LYS A 64 -9.11 5.57 6.57
C LYS A 64 -8.69 5.63 5.10
N GLU A 65 -8.00 6.70 4.70
CA GLU A 65 -7.49 6.83 3.33
C GLU A 65 -6.31 5.87 3.11
N ALA A 66 -5.44 5.69 4.12
CA ALA A 66 -4.34 4.73 4.04
C ALA A 66 -4.85 3.29 3.88
N ILE A 67 -5.92 2.93 4.59
CA ILE A 67 -6.59 1.63 4.42
C ILE A 67 -7.09 1.45 2.98
N LYS A 68 -7.87 2.42 2.48
CA LYS A 68 -8.41 2.39 1.11
C LYS A 68 -7.31 2.32 0.05
N LEU A 69 -6.19 3.00 0.28
CA LEU A 69 -5.04 2.97 -0.61
C LEU A 69 -4.48 1.56 -0.74
N TYR A 70 -4.21 0.89 0.38
CA TYR A 70 -3.68 -0.47 0.38
C TYR A 70 -4.68 -1.49 -0.18
N GLU A 71 -5.95 -1.42 0.23
CA GLU A 71 -7.02 -2.26 -0.32
C GLU A 71 -7.12 -2.11 -1.84
N GLY A 72 -7.09 -0.87 -2.33
CA GLY A 72 -7.13 -0.57 -3.77
C GLY A 72 -5.90 -1.05 -4.52
N ALA A 73 -4.69 -0.92 -3.94
CA ALA A 73 -3.47 -1.44 -4.54
C ALA A 73 -3.52 -2.97 -4.69
N ILE A 74 -3.96 -3.66 -3.63
CA ILE A 74 -4.14 -5.11 -3.62
C ILE A 74 -5.22 -5.54 -4.63
N GLN A 75 -6.34 -4.84 -4.71
CA GLN A 75 -7.41 -5.18 -5.66
C GLN A 75 -6.97 -5.01 -7.12
N ARG A 76 -6.24 -3.94 -7.43
CA ARG A 76 -5.77 -3.66 -8.81
C ARG A 76 -4.65 -4.59 -9.23
N ASN A 77 -3.68 -4.85 -8.35
CA ASN A 77 -2.51 -5.67 -8.64
C ASN A 77 -2.26 -6.70 -7.53
N PRO A 78 -3.09 -7.76 -7.41
CA PRO A 78 -3.01 -8.70 -6.29
C PRO A 78 -1.65 -9.38 -6.17
N LYS A 79 -1.11 -9.91 -7.27
CA LYS A 79 0.13 -10.70 -7.24
C LYS A 79 1.33 -9.93 -6.67
N PRO A 80 1.67 -8.70 -7.09
CA PRO A 80 2.76 -7.95 -6.47
C PRO A 80 2.41 -7.37 -5.09
N CYS A 81 1.15 -6.94 -4.87
CA CYS A 81 0.76 -6.22 -3.65
C CYS A 81 0.42 -7.13 -2.45
N LEU A 82 0.10 -8.40 -2.67
CA LEU A 82 -0.05 -9.39 -1.61
C LEU A 82 1.34 -9.86 -1.12
N ASN A 83 2.11 -8.95 -0.55
CA ASN A 83 3.42 -9.20 0.05
C ASN A 83 3.43 -8.86 1.54
N GLU A 84 4.46 -9.32 2.25
CA GLU A 84 4.59 -9.17 3.70
C GLU A 84 4.41 -7.73 4.18
N SER A 85 5.11 -6.76 3.57
CA SER A 85 5.08 -5.36 4.01
C SER A 85 3.67 -4.76 3.94
N LEU A 86 2.98 -4.90 2.81
CA LEU A 86 1.63 -4.35 2.64
C LEU A 86 0.61 -5.08 3.54
N LEU A 87 0.75 -6.39 3.72
CA LEU A 87 -0.14 -7.17 4.59
C LEU A 87 0.03 -6.79 6.05
N VAL A 88 1.26 -6.63 6.54
CA VAL A 88 1.53 -6.21 7.93
C VAL A 88 1.00 -4.80 8.18
N ASN A 89 1.23 -3.88 7.25
CA ASN A 89 0.72 -2.51 7.33
C ASN A 89 -0.80 -2.49 7.39
N LEU A 90 -1.48 -3.08 6.40
CA LEU A 90 -2.93 -3.10 6.34
C LEU A 90 -3.55 -3.82 7.56
N SER A 91 -2.94 -4.92 8.02
CA SER A 91 -3.36 -5.63 9.24
C SER A 91 -3.25 -4.75 10.48
N THR A 92 -2.19 -3.95 10.59
CA THR A 92 -2.00 -3.01 11.70
C THR A 92 -3.02 -1.87 11.60
N LEU A 93 -3.29 -1.36 10.40
CA LEU A 93 -4.29 -0.30 10.22
C LEU A 93 -5.71 -0.77 10.53
N TYR A 94 -6.06 -2.02 10.22
CA TYR A 94 -7.34 -2.60 10.62
C TYR A 94 -7.51 -2.64 12.13
N GLU A 95 -6.47 -3.02 12.88
CA GLU A 95 -6.49 -3.02 14.35
C GLU A 95 -6.61 -1.60 14.92
N LEU A 96 -5.98 -0.61 14.29
CA LEU A 96 -6.08 0.79 14.70
C LEU A 96 -7.46 1.40 14.43
N GLU A 97 -8.15 0.99 13.37
CA GLU A 97 -9.42 1.60 12.95
C GLU A 97 -10.63 1.10 13.77
N SER A 98 -10.74 -0.20 14.07
CA SER A 98 -12.03 -0.77 14.50
C SER A 98 -11.97 -2.15 15.17
N ASN A 99 -13.01 -2.46 15.94
CA ASN A 99 -13.29 -3.79 16.51
C ASN A 99 -13.52 -4.89 15.45
N ASN A 100 -13.80 -4.54 14.18
CA ASN A 100 -14.00 -5.50 13.09
C ASN A 100 -12.68 -5.95 12.42
N ALA A 101 -11.52 -5.62 13.00
CA ALA A 101 -10.21 -5.96 12.44
C ALA A 101 -10.07 -7.45 12.09
N LYS A 102 -10.60 -8.33 12.95
CA LYS A 102 -10.59 -9.79 12.75
C LYS A 102 -11.26 -10.20 11.42
N GLU A 103 -12.43 -9.67 11.14
CA GLU A 103 -13.17 -10.00 9.91
C GLU A 103 -12.42 -9.51 8.67
N LYS A 104 -11.91 -8.28 8.70
CA LYS A 104 -11.13 -7.70 7.60
C LYS A 104 -9.86 -8.51 7.31
N LYS A 105 -9.17 -8.97 8.35
CA LYS A 105 -8.00 -9.86 8.24
C LYS A 105 -8.34 -11.23 7.68
N ILE A 106 -9.48 -11.82 8.06
CA ILE A 106 -9.96 -13.09 7.49
C ILE A 106 -10.24 -12.94 5.99
N ASN A 107 -10.86 -11.83 5.57
CA ASN A 107 -11.11 -11.56 4.16
C ASN A 107 -9.81 -11.36 3.38
N LEU A 108 -8.82 -10.69 3.99
CA LEU A 108 -7.49 -10.55 3.41
C LEU A 108 -6.78 -11.91 3.27
N LEU A 109 -6.87 -12.80 4.26
CA LEU A 109 -6.33 -14.16 4.19
C LEU A 109 -6.94 -14.96 3.03
N ARG A 110 -8.28 -14.88 2.87
CA ARG A 110 -8.97 -15.54 1.75
C ARG A 110 -8.46 -15.04 0.40
N LEU A 111 -8.15 -13.75 0.29
CA LEU A 111 -7.61 -13.15 -0.92
C LEU A 111 -6.17 -13.65 -1.20
N VAL A 112 -5.33 -13.74 -0.16
CA VAL A 112 -3.98 -14.33 -0.26
C VAL A 112 -4.07 -15.76 -0.81
N ASN A 113 -4.89 -16.61 -0.20
CA ASN A 113 -5.03 -18.02 -0.60
C ASN A 113 -5.54 -18.18 -2.04
N ARG A 114 -6.40 -17.26 -2.52
CA ARG A 114 -6.92 -17.29 -3.88
C ARG A 114 -5.85 -16.96 -4.93
N HIS A 115 -4.99 -15.99 -4.66
CA HIS A 115 -4.06 -15.45 -5.66
C HIS A 115 -2.63 -16.01 -5.55
N ARG A 116 -2.28 -16.65 -4.45
CA ARG A 116 -0.98 -17.27 -4.21
C ARG A 116 -1.19 -18.65 -3.57
N ALA A 117 -1.65 -19.61 -4.37
CA ALA A 117 -1.86 -21.00 -3.94
C ALA A 117 -0.56 -21.69 -3.46
N ASP A 118 0.61 -21.17 -3.85
CA ASP A 118 1.91 -21.80 -3.62
C ASP A 118 2.69 -21.27 -2.41
N LEU A 119 2.08 -20.48 -1.51
CA LEU A 119 2.73 -20.07 -0.26
C LEU A 119 2.36 -21.00 0.90
N THR A 120 3.16 -22.05 1.05
CA THR A 120 3.35 -22.76 2.31
C THR A 120 4.03 -21.83 3.32
N VAL A 121 3.26 -21.41 4.33
CA VAL A 121 3.70 -20.94 5.67
C VAL A 121 4.36 -19.55 5.72
N GLY A 122 3.65 -18.53 6.27
CA GLY A 122 4.29 -17.27 6.71
C GLY A 122 3.44 -16.00 6.61
N LEU A 123 2.55 -15.86 5.61
CA LEU A 123 1.73 -14.64 5.46
C LEU A 123 0.56 -14.57 6.43
N ASP A 124 0.12 -15.71 6.97
CA ASP A 124 -0.81 -15.80 8.08
C ASP A 124 -0.26 -15.13 9.35
N VAL A 125 1.05 -15.23 9.60
CA VAL A 125 1.75 -14.52 10.68
C VAL A 125 1.63 -13.00 10.49
N CYS A 126 1.73 -12.51 9.25
CA CYS A 126 1.58 -11.08 8.94
C CYS A 126 0.19 -10.53 9.32
N LEU A 127 -0.84 -11.39 9.32
CA LEU A 127 -2.20 -11.00 9.68
C LEU A 127 -2.43 -10.96 11.20
N LYS A 128 -1.48 -11.46 12.00
CA LYS A 128 -1.56 -11.55 13.47
C LYS A 128 -2.86 -12.21 13.94
N LEU A 129 -3.37 -13.18 13.18
CA LEU A 129 -4.53 -13.96 13.59
C LEU A 129 -4.08 -14.93 14.70
N GLN A 130 -4.52 -14.72 15.94
CA GLN A 130 -4.27 -15.68 17.00
C GLN A 130 -4.94 -17.01 16.62
N THR A 131 -4.13 -18.05 16.43
CA THR A 131 -4.62 -19.43 16.40
C THR A 131 -4.95 -19.81 17.84
N THR A 132 -6.23 -19.78 18.19
CA THR A 132 -6.69 -20.53 19.37
C THR A 132 -6.46 -22.01 19.07
N VAL A 133 -5.46 -22.61 19.73
CA VAL A 133 -5.34 -24.05 19.91
C VAL A 133 -6.30 -24.48 21.01
#